data_AF-A0A0N1D7Y8-F1
#
_entry.id   AF-A0A0N1D7Y8-F1
#
_cell.length_a   1.000
_cell.length_b   1.000
_cell.length_c   1.000
_cell.angle_alpha   90.00
_cell.angle_beta   90.00
_cell.angle_gamma   90.00
#
_symmetry.space_group_name_H-M   'P 1'
#
loop_
_entity.id
_entity.type
_entity.pdbx_description
1 polymer ?
#
loop_
_entity_poly.entity_id
_entity_poly.type
_entity_poly.pdbx_seq_one_letter_code
_entity_poly.pdbx_strand_id
1 'polypeptide(L)'
;MSRPVGPTGRSFHPERPVMLFAHAPKLVLAGSYPAIRPVADRAAALDAEVVVLSSPITAPIDDIVGFDWAVVAVDGATPVAEQLDRAVESLAGGLRRGALVVVASEQPVGPAARRFATDLARVTGLPTGEAFAVAACEAGAITWGVDDQAVDEAAHLVSRIGLPALDGPPAV
;
A
#
# COMPACT_ATOMS: atom_id res chain seq x y z
N MET A 1 35.65 32.72 34.75
CA MET A 1 36.07 32.63 33.34
C MET A 1 36.02 31.17 32.90
N SER A 2 35.28 30.93 31.81
CA SER A 2 35.42 29.89 30.78
C SER A 2 35.27 28.37 31.11
N ARG A 3 34.23 27.80 30.48
CA ARG A 3 33.99 26.37 30.10
C ARG A 3 35.05 25.87 29.07
N PRO A 4 34.90 24.69 28.42
CA PRO A 4 34.79 23.29 28.84
C PRO A 4 35.79 22.37 28.06
N VAL A 5 35.89 21.07 28.35
CA VAL A 5 36.35 20.07 27.36
C VAL A 5 35.34 18.92 27.37
N GLY A 6 34.76 18.67 26.19
CA GLY A 6 33.56 17.86 26.00
C GLY A 6 33.77 16.35 25.92
N PRO A 7 32.66 15.59 25.89
CA PRO A 7 32.70 14.17 25.60
C PRO A 7 32.71 13.94 24.08
N THR A 8 33.76 13.31 23.57
CA THR A 8 33.76 12.65 22.25
C THR A 8 33.43 11.19 22.48
N GLY A 9 32.28 10.73 21.98
CA GLY A 9 31.86 9.36 22.22
C GLY A 9 30.58 8.99 21.48
N ARG A 10 30.66 9.02 20.15
CA ARG A 10 29.88 8.24 19.17
C ARG A 10 28.37 8.08 19.45
N SER A 11 27.59 8.84 18.69
CA SER A 11 26.20 8.55 18.39
C SER A 11 26.06 7.08 17.95
N PHE A 12 25.43 6.27 18.79
CA PHE A 12 24.79 5.04 18.36
C PHE A 12 23.60 5.45 17.49
N HIS A 13 23.78 5.45 16.17
CA HIS A 13 22.65 5.27 15.28
C HIS A 13 22.34 3.77 15.29
N PRO A 14 21.18 3.31 15.78
CA PRO A 14 20.73 1.99 15.42
C PRO A 14 20.53 2.01 13.90
N GLU A 15 21.41 1.30 13.19
CA GLU A 15 21.18 1.01 11.79
C GLU A 15 19.80 0.38 11.68
N ARG A 16 18.95 0.99 10.84
CA ARG A 16 17.62 0.47 10.55
C ARG A 16 17.77 -1.02 10.21
N PRO A 17 16.91 -1.91 10.75
CA PRO A 17 16.93 -3.30 10.36
C PRO A 17 16.76 -3.38 8.83
N VAL A 18 17.85 -3.74 8.15
CA VAL A 18 17.81 -4.15 6.75
C VAL A 18 16.97 -5.41 6.74
N MET A 19 15.74 -5.34 6.22
CA MET A 19 14.96 -6.55 5.96
C MET A 19 15.70 -7.36 4.89
N LEU A 20 16.46 -8.36 5.34
CA LEU A 20 16.96 -9.45 4.50
C LEU A 20 15.75 -10.28 4.08
N PHE A 21 15.06 -9.87 3.02
CA PHE A 21 14.05 -10.70 2.41
C PHE A 21 14.74 -11.86 1.67
N ALA A 22 14.57 -13.09 2.17
CA ALA A 22 15.01 -14.31 1.48
C ALA A 22 14.15 -14.64 0.24
N HIS A 23 13.06 -13.87 0.01
CA HIS A 23 12.10 -14.04 -1.08
C HIS A 23 11.68 -12.67 -1.64
N ALA A 24 11.37 -12.62 -2.94
CA ALA A 24 10.79 -11.46 -3.59
C ALA A 24 9.53 -10.97 -2.83
N PRO A 25 9.36 -9.66 -2.59
CA PRO A 25 8.14 -9.16 -1.97
C PRO A 25 6.95 -9.37 -2.91
N LYS A 26 5.82 -9.81 -2.36
CA LYS A 26 4.58 -10.06 -3.09
C LYS A 26 3.67 -8.84 -3.03
N LEU A 27 3.37 -8.29 -4.20
CA LEU A 27 2.56 -7.09 -4.40
C LEU A 27 1.26 -7.42 -5.12
N VAL A 28 0.13 -7.10 -4.49
CA VAL A 28 -1.20 -7.19 -5.11
C VAL A 28 -1.64 -5.82 -5.61
N LEU A 29 -2.06 -5.72 -6.87
CA LEU A 29 -2.55 -4.50 -7.48
C LEU A 29 -4.03 -4.67 -7.84
N ALA A 30 -4.92 -3.96 -7.17
CA ALA A 30 -6.35 -3.99 -7.43
C ALA A 30 -6.80 -2.73 -8.13
N GLY A 31 -7.54 -2.86 -9.24
CA GLY A 31 -8.08 -1.72 -9.99
C GLY A 31 -8.07 -1.94 -11.51
N SER A 32 -8.36 -0.88 -12.26
CA SER A 32 -8.36 -0.91 -13.73
C SER A 32 -6.97 -1.22 -14.28
N TYR A 33 -6.85 -2.24 -15.15
CA TYR A 33 -5.56 -2.70 -15.67
C TYR A 33 -4.70 -1.57 -16.31
N PRO A 34 -5.24 -0.69 -17.18
CA PRO A 34 -4.50 0.45 -17.69
C PRO A 34 -3.87 1.34 -16.62
N ALA A 35 -4.57 1.55 -15.50
CA ALA A 35 -4.07 2.39 -14.41
C ALA A 35 -2.95 1.73 -13.62
N ILE A 36 -3.08 0.43 -13.32
CA ILE A 36 -2.11 -0.30 -12.49
C ILE A 36 -0.92 -0.86 -13.28
N ARG A 37 -1.03 -1.02 -14.60
CA ARG A 37 0.05 -1.58 -15.43
C ARG A 37 1.41 -0.87 -15.25
N PRO A 38 1.53 0.47 -15.26
CA PRO A 38 2.82 1.12 -15.04
C PRO A 38 3.43 0.81 -13.67
N VAL A 39 2.61 0.60 -12.64
CA VAL A 39 3.07 0.19 -11.30
C VAL A 39 3.50 -1.27 -11.32
N ALA A 40 2.73 -2.14 -11.97
CA ALA A 40 3.05 -3.56 -12.14
C ALA A 40 4.41 -3.74 -12.83
N ASP A 41 4.64 -3.04 -13.94
CA ASP A 41 5.87 -3.10 -14.72
C ASP A 41 7.08 -2.64 -13.88
N ARG A 42 6.92 -1.57 -13.10
CA ARG A 42 7.98 -1.06 -12.20
C ARG A 42 8.26 -2.00 -11.03
N ALA A 43 7.23 -2.56 -10.42
CA ALA A 43 7.37 -3.51 -9.33
C ALA A 43 8.05 -4.82 -9.78
N ALA A 44 7.63 -5.36 -10.93
CA ALA A 44 8.26 -6.53 -11.54
C ALA A 44 9.74 -6.27 -11.90
N ALA A 45 10.08 -5.06 -12.35
CA ALA A 45 11.47 -4.66 -12.60
C ALA A 45 12.32 -4.53 -11.32
N LEU A 46 11.69 -4.51 -10.13
CA LEU A 46 12.34 -4.54 -8.82
C LEU A 46 12.30 -5.94 -8.20
N ASP A 47 12.10 -6.97 -9.03
CA ASP A 47 11.99 -8.38 -8.64
C ASP A 47 10.84 -8.67 -7.66
N ALA A 48 9.77 -7.87 -7.66
CA ALA A 48 8.56 -8.18 -6.90
C ALA A 48 7.70 -9.23 -7.63
N GLU A 49 7.06 -10.12 -6.86
CA GLU A 49 5.98 -10.97 -7.37
C GLU A 49 4.71 -10.12 -7.48
N VAL A 50 4.21 -9.87 -8.70
CA VAL A 50 3.07 -8.98 -8.92
C VAL A 50 1.83 -9.77 -9.30
N VAL A 51 0.76 -9.55 -8.54
CA VAL A 51 -0.57 -10.15 -8.78
C VAL A 51 -1.54 -9.04 -9.11
N VAL A 52 -2.21 -9.13 -10.25
CA VAL A 52 -3.11 -8.09 -10.73
C VAL A 52 -4.57 -8.53 -10.60
N LEU A 53 -5.34 -7.79 -9.80
CA LEU A 53 -6.77 -7.93 -9.62
C LEU A 53 -7.50 -6.86 -10.45
N SER A 54 -7.61 -7.12 -11.75
CA SER A 54 -8.41 -6.28 -12.64
C SER A 54 -9.83 -6.82 -12.76
N SER A 55 -10.83 -5.99 -12.42
CA SER A 55 -12.23 -6.32 -12.65
C SER A 55 -12.46 -6.65 -14.14
N PRO A 56 -13.18 -7.73 -14.50
CA PRO A 56 -14.02 -8.62 -13.68
C PRO A 56 -13.37 -9.94 -13.22
N ILE A 57 -12.07 -10.14 -13.43
CA ILE A 57 -11.40 -11.42 -13.14
C ILE A 57 -10.91 -11.39 -11.69
N THR A 58 -11.53 -12.18 -10.83
CA THR A 58 -10.99 -12.52 -9.50
C THR A 58 -9.80 -13.46 -9.68
N ALA A 59 -8.67 -13.14 -9.06
CA ALA A 59 -7.56 -14.09 -8.99
C ALA A 59 -7.90 -15.22 -8.00
N PRO A 60 -7.42 -16.45 -8.23
CA PRO A 60 -7.42 -17.51 -7.24
C PRO A 60 -6.86 -17.02 -5.90
N ILE A 61 -7.44 -17.49 -4.79
CA ILE A 61 -6.97 -17.11 -3.44
C ILE A 61 -5.49 -17.49 -3.26
N ASP A 62 -5.06 -18.62 -3.80
CA ASP A 62 -3.66 -19.08 -3.73
C ASP A 62 -2.68 -18.06 -4.32
N ASP A 63 -3.11 -17.30 -5.33
CA ASP A 63 -2.28 -16.28 -5.97
C ASP A 63 -2.15 -15.02 -5.11
N ILE A 64 -3.06 -14.75 -4.18
CA ILE A 64 -3.00 -13.56 -3.31
C ILE A 64 -2.55 -13.87 -1.88
N VAL A 65 -2.53 -15.14 -1.48
CA VAL A 65 -2.16 -15.53 -0.12
C VAL A 65 -0.77 -15.03 0.25
N GLY A 66 -0.69 -14.38 1.41
CA GLY A 66 0.57 -13.98 2.03
C GLY A 66 1.22 -12.77 1.38
N PHE A 67 0.46 -11.88 0.73
CA PHE A 67 1.02 -10.66 0.14
C PHE A 67 1.69 -9.77 1.19
N ASP A 68 2.80 -9.15 0.80
CA ASP A 68 3.50 -8.14 1.61
C ASP A 68 2.79 -6.80 1.50
N TRP A 69 2.45 -6.42 0.27
CA TRP A 69 1.86 -5.11 -0.04
C TRP A 69 0.66 -5.25 -0.97
N ALA A 70 -0.29 -4.34 -0.83
CA ALA A 70 -1.38 -4.17 -1.79
C ALA A 70 -1.58 -2.69 -2.15
N VAL A 71 -1.84 -2.40 -3.42
CA VAL A 71 -2.28 -1.07 -3.88
C VAL A 71 -3.67 -1.21 -4.49
N VAL A 72 -4.64 -0.49 -3.92
CA VAL A 72 -6.02 -0.40 -4.40
C VAL A 72 -6.17 0.91 -5.15
N ALA A 73 -6.18 0.84 -6.48
CA ALA A 73 -6.36 1.96 -7.37
C ALA A 73 -7.86 2.26 -7.54
N VAL A 74 -8.31 3.38 -6.98
CA VAL A 74 -9.70 3.85 -7.02
C VAL A 74 -9.86 4.86 -8.15
N ASP A 75 -10.68 4.53 -9.15
CA ASP A 75 -11.00 5.45 -10.24
C ASP A 75 -12.26 6.30 -9.95
N GLY A 76 -12.47 7.35 -10.74
CA GLY A 76 -13.68 8.19 -10.65
C GLY A 76 -14.87 7.65 -11.45
N ALA A 77 -14.72 6.53 -12.17
CA ALA A 77 -15.76 5.99 -13.05
C ALA A 77 -16.79 5.14 -12.28
N THR A 78 -16.37 4.51 -11.19
CA THR A 78 -17.23 3.68 -10.33
C THR A 78 -17.35 4.30 -8.93
N PRO A 79 -18.48 4.14 -8.21
CA PRO A 79 -18.57 4.61 -6.83
C PRO A 79 -17.44 4.06 -5.95
N VAL A 80 -16.75 4.95 -5.23
CA VAL A 80 -15.61 4.60 -4.35
C VAL A 80 -15.95 3.46 -3.38
N ALA A 81 -17.14 3.50 -2.77
CA ALA A 81 -17.58 2.47 -1.85
C ALA A 81 -17.63 1.07 -2.50
N GLU A 82 -18.17 0.96 -3.72
CA GLU A 82 -18.26 -0.31 -4.44
C GLU A 82 -16.89 -0.85 -4.86
N GLN A 83 -15.94 0.03 -5.18
CA GLN A 83 -14.56 -0.37 -5.49
C GLN A 83 -13.86 -0.90 -4.25
N LEU A 84 -14.01 -0.21 -3.11
CA LEU A 84 -13.39 -0.59 -1.85
C LEU A 84 -14.02 -1.86 -1.25
N ASP A 85 -15.35 -2.01 -1.32
CA ASP A 85 -16.03 -3.22 -0.86
C ASP A 85 -15.54 -4.46 -1.63
N ARG A 86 -15.41 -4.37 -2.97
CA ARG A 86 -14.80 -5.42 -3.80
C ARG A 86 -13.33 -5.70 -3.45
N ALA A 87 -12.57 -4.65 -3.14
CA ALA A 87 -11.18 -4.81 -2.71
C ALA A 87 -11.08 -5.52 -1.35
N VAL A 88 -12.00 -5.26 -0.41
CA VAL A 88 -12.07 -6.01 0.87
C VAL A 88 -12.31 -7.49 0.61
N GLU A 89 -13.32 -7.82 -0.20
CA GLU A 89 -13.64 -9.22 -0.52
C GLU A 89 -12.46 -9.94 -1.17
N SER A 90 -11.75 -9.25 -2.06
CA SER A 90 -10.61 -9.82 -2.78
C SER A 90 -9.39 -9.98 -1.88
N LEU A 91 -9.05 -8.98 -1.05
CA LEU A 91 -7.81 -8.98 -0.26
C LEU A 91 -7.93 -9.79 1.04
N ALA A 92 -9.13 -9.96 1.59
CA ALA A 92 -9.31 -10.60 2.89
C ALA A 92 -8.71 -12.01 2.97
N GLY A 93 -8.84 -12.80 1.91
CA GLY A 93 -8.32 -14.17 1.85
C GLY A 93 -6.80 -14.25 1.82
N GLY A 94 -6.11 -13.17 1.43
CA GLY A 94 -4.66 -13.14 1.30
C GLY A 94 -3.91 -12.32 2.36
N LEU A 95 -4.64 -11.57 3.19
CA LEU A 95 -4.07 -10.67 4.17
C LEU A 95 -3.26 -11.43 5.22
N ARG A 96 -2.02 -11.00 5.45
CA ARG A 96 -1.14 -11.55 6.50
C ARG A 96 -0.72 -10.47 7.48
N ARG A 97 -0.10 -10.91 8.59
CA ARG A 97 0.51 -9.99 9.54
C ARG A 97 1.71 -9.26 8.92
N GLY A 98 1.82 -7.96 9.22
CA GLY A 98 2.82 -7.05 8.67
C GLY A 98 2.53 -6.56 7.24
N ALA A 99 1.36 -6.88 6.68
CA ALA A 99 1.01 -6.39 5.34
C ALA A 99 0.65 -4.89 5.36
N LEU A 100 0.96 -4.19 4.26
CA LEU A 100 0.56 -2.80 4.04
C LEU A 100 -0.41 -2.72 2.86
N VAL A 101 -1.52 -2.01 3.03
CA VAL A 101 -2.49 -1.70 1.97
C VAL A 101 -2.53 -0.20 1.70
N VAL A 102 -2.28 0.22 0.47
CA VAL A 102 -2.37 1.62 0.04
C VAL A 102 -3.61 1.81 -0.83
N VAL A 103 -4.54 2.66 -0.40
CA VAL A 103 -5.68 3.10 -1.21
C VAL A 103 -5.26 4.34 -1.98
N ALA A 104 -5.10 4.23 -3.30
CA ALA A 104 -4.65 5.28 -4.19
C ALA A 104 -5.79 5.85 -5.02
N SER A 105 -5.92 7.18 -5.07
CA SER A 105 -6.98 7.90 -5.78
C SER A 105 -6.49 9.28 -6.25
N GLU A 106 -7.05 9.84 -7.32
CA GLU A 106 -6.88 11.27 -7.65
C GLU A 106 -7.82 12.17 -6.82
N GLN A 107 -8.93 11.61 -6.35
CA GLN A 107 -9.92 12.31 -5.54
C GLN A 107 -9.76 12.01 -4.04
N PRO A 108 -10.28 12.86 -3.14
CA PRO A 108 -10.25 12.60 -1.71
C PRO A 108 -10.89 11.25 -1.33
N VAL A 109 -10.13 10.39 -0.66
CA VAL A 109 -10.57 9.04 -0.23
C VAL A 109 -10.35 8.77 1.25
N GLY A 110 -9.73 9.68 2.01
CA GLY A 110 -9.41 9.49 3.44
C GLY A 110 -10.54 8.88 4.30
N PRO A 111 -11.77 9.44 4.30
CA PRO A 111 -12.89 8.85 5.05
C PRO A 111 -13.27 7.43 4.57
N ALA A 112 -13.23 7.19 3.26
CA ALA A 112 -13.54 5.89 2.68
C ALA A 112 -12.44 4.86 2.98
N ALA A 113 -11.17 5.26 2.94
CA ALA A 113 -10.02 4.44 3.32
C ALA A 113 -10.06 4.03 4.80
N ARG A 114 -10.51 4.92 5.69
CA ARG A 114 -10.74 4.58 7.12
C ARG A 114 -11.83 3.53 7.30
N ARG A 115 -12.94 3.67 6.59
CA ARG A 115 -14.01 2.66 6.57
C ARG A 115 -13.48 1.34 6.01
N PHE A 116 -12.78 1.37 4.88
CA PHE A 116 -12.15 0.20 4.27
C PHE A 116 -11.23 -0.54 5.26
N ALA A 117 -10.38 0.18 5.98
CA ALA A 117 -9.49 -0.41 6.98
C ALA A 117 -10.27 -1.11 8.12
N THR A 118 -11.41 -0.54 8.52
CA THR A 118 -12.31 -1.10 9.54
C THR A 118 -13.03 -2.35 9.01
N ASP A 119 -13.53 -2.30 7.78
CA ASP A 119 -14.20 -3.43 7.13
C ASP A 119 -13.24 -4.60 6.88
N LEU A 120 -12.02 -4.32 6.43
CA LEU A 120 -10.98 -5.33 6.24
C LEU A 120 -10.58 -6.01 7.56
N ALA A 121 -10.42 -5.24 8.64
CA ALA A 121 -10.15 -5.81 9.97
C ALA A 121 -11.31 -6.69 10.46
N ARG A 122 -12.55 -6.25 10.26
CA ARG A 122 -13.74 -7.00 10.66
C ARG A 122 -13.85 -8.33 9.91
N VAL A 123 -13.61 -8.34 8.60
CA VAL A 123 -13.71 -9.56 7.77
C VAL A 123 -12.58 -10.55 8.06
N THR A 124 -11.37 -10.05 8.32
CA THR A 124 -10.19 -10.91 8.55
C THR A 124 -9.98 -11.30 10.01
N GLY A 125 -10.60 -10.58 10.94
CA GLY A 125 -10.36 -10.73 12.38
C GLY A 125 -8.97 -10.24 12.83
N LEU A 126 -8.25 -9.52 11.96
CA LEU A 126 -6.94 -8.95 12.27
C LEU A 126 -7.09 -7.48 12.68
N PRO A 127 -6.41 -7.01 13.74
CA PRO A 127 -6.47 -5.60 14.14
C PRO A 127 -5.61 -4.70 13.22
N THR A 128 -6.20 -3.64 12.70
CA THR A 128 -5.49 -2.60 11.93
C THR A 128 -4.52 -1.81 12.83
N GLY A 129 -3.33 -1.48 12.32
CA GLY A 129 -2.25 -0.79 13.04
C GLY A 129 -1.36 -1.72 13.88
N GLU A 130 -1.84 -2.92 14.19
CA GLU A 130 -1.05 -3.93 14.92
C GLU A 130 -0.69 -5.12 14.03
N ALA A 131 -1.69 -5.69 13.34
CA ALA A 131 -1.51 -6.83 12.47
C ALA A 131 -1.25 -6.42 11.02
N PHE A 132 -1.84 -5.33 10.54
CA PHE A 132 -1.61 -4.83 9.19
C PHE A 132 -1.85 -3.32 9.15
N ALA A 133 -1.26 -2.65 8.16
CA ALA A 133 -1.34 -1.21 7.99
C ALA A 133 -2.20 -0.83 6.78
N VAL A 134 -2.87 0.33 6.87
CA VAL A 134 -3.58 0.94 5.75
C VAL A 134 -3.19 2.41 5.65
N ALA A 135 -2.96 2.87 4.42
CA ALA A 135 -2.74 4.29 4.11
C ALA A 135 -3.61 4.73 2.92
N ALA A 136 -3.96 6.02 2.90
CA ALA A 136 -4.61 6.68 1.79
C ALA A 136 -3.59 7.56 1.06
N CYS A 137 -3.59 7.45 -0.26
CA CYS A 137 -2.83 8.29 -1.16
C CYS A 137 -3.77 9.03 -2.11
N GLU A 138 -3.71 10.36 -2.08
CA GLU A 138 -4.54 11.24 -2.89
C GLU A 138 -3.63 12.12 -3.77
N ALA A 139 -3.84 12.10 -5.08
CA ALA A 139 -3.12 12.91 -6.05
C ALA A 139 -1.58 12.92 -5.84
N GLY A 140 -0.99 11.74 -5.57
CA GLY A 140 0.45 11.63 -5.35
C GLY A 140 0.92 11.69 -3.89
N ALA A 141 0.08 12.14 -2.96
CA ALA A 141 0.48 12.40 -1.58
C ALA A 141 -0.19 11.44 -0.60
N ILE A 142 0.54 10.97 0.42
CA ILE A 142 -0.08 10.23 1.53
C ILE A 142 -0.82 11.23 2.40
N THR A 143 -2.15 11.13 2.46
CA THR A 143 -3.01 12.05 3.22
C THR A 143 -3.47 11.47 4.55
N TRP A 144 -3.38 10.16 4.70
CA TRP A 144 -3.75 9.46 5.91
C TRP A 144 -3.05 8.10 6.03
N GLY A 145 -2.75 7.68 7.25
CA GLY A 145 -2.37 6.32 7.60
C GLY A 145 -2.98 5.95 8.95
N VAL A 146 -3.09 4.65 9.21
CA VAL A 146 -3.60 4.12 10.49
C VAL A 146 -2.70 4.51 11.67
N ASP A 147 -1.41 4.71 11.41
CA ASP A 147 -0.38 5.27 12.27
C ASP A 147 0.73 5.93 11.43
N ASP A 148 1.73 6.53 12.08
CA ASP A 148 2.84 7.21 11.40
C ASP A 148 3.75 6.24 10.61
N GLN A 149 3.87 4.99 11.08
CA GLN A 149 4.67 3.98 10.40
C GLN A 149 4.03 3.59 9.06
N ALA A 150 2.71 3.44 9.02
CA ALA A 150 1.95 3.19 7.80
C ALA A 150 2.13 4.32 6.77
N VAL A 151 2.22 5.57 7.24
CA VAL A 151 2.49 6.74 6.36
C VAL A 151 3.89 6.65 5.77
N ASP A 152 4.90 6.41 6.59
CA ASP A 152 6.30 6.32 6.16
C ASP A 152 6.52 5.14 5.19
N GLU A 153 5.97 3.96 5.49
CA GLU A 153 6.09 2.79 4.64
C GLU A 153 5.34 2.98 3.31
N ALA A 154 4.15 3.56 3.33
CA ALA A 154 3.40 3.87 2.11
C ALA A 154 4.14 4.89 1.25
N ALA A 155 4.67 5.97 1.84
CA ALA A 155 5.47 6.95 1.14
C ALA A 155 6.73 6.32 0.52
N HIS A 156 7.40 5.42 1.26
CA HIS A 156 8.55 4.69 0.75
C HIS A 156 8.17 3.80 -0.44
N LEU A 157 7.12 2.99 -0.31
CA LEU A 157 6.63 2.12 -1.40
C LEU A 157 6.30 2.96 -2.64
N VAL A 158 5.49 4.00 -2.49
CA VAL A 158 5.09 4.90 -3.57
C VAL A 158 6.30 5.57 -4.22
N SER A 159 7.34 5.95 -3.46
CA SER A 159 8.57 6.51 -4.05
C SER A 159 9.34 5.52 -4.93
N ARG A 160 9.17 4.21 -4.72
CA ARG A 160 9.87 3.14 -5.42
C ARG A 160 9.14 2.66 -6.66
N ILE A 161 7.85 2.37 -6.52
CA ILE A 161 7.02 1.79 -7.59
C ILE A 161 6.07 2.79 -8.24
N GLY A 162 5.96 4.00 -7.68
CA GLY A 162 5.01 5.03 -8.08
C GLY A 162 3.56 4.70 -7.77
N LEU A 163 2.65 5.48 -8.35
CA LEU A 163 1.20 5.29 -8.23
C LEU A 163 0.58 4.83 -9.54
N PRO A 164 -0.63 4.23 -9.46
CA PRO A 164 -1.46 3.94 -10.61
C PRO A 164 -1.76 5.23 -11.40
N ALA A 165 -1.76 5.14 -12.73
CA ALA A 165 -2.15 6.24 -13.60
C ALA A 165 -3.69 6.29 -13.69
N LEU A 166 -4.30 7.06 -12.79
CA LEU A 166 -5.75 7.07 -12.59
C LEU A 166 -6.51 8.02 -13.53
N ASP A 167 -5.79 8.69 -14.43
CA ASP A 167 -6.35 9.51 -15.50
C ASP A 167 -6.48 8.71 -16.81
N GLY A 168 -7.60 8.92 -17.50
CA GLY A 168 -7.72 8.62 -18.94
C GLY A 168 -6.66 9.39 -19.75
N PRO A 169 -6.44 9.04 -21.04
CA PRO A 169 -5.45 9.74 -21.85
C PRO A 169 -5.68 11.26 -21.79
N PRO A 170 -4.62 12.09 -21.87
CA PRO A 170 -4.81 13.53 -21.95
C PRO A 170 -5.81 13.79 -23.07
N ALA A 171 -6.88 14.53 -22.77
CA ALA A 171 -7.84 14.96 -23.77
C ALA A 171 -7.05 15.65 -24.89
N VAL A 172 -7.04 15.04 -26.07
CA VAL A 172 -6.43 15.58 -27.30
C VAL A 172 -7.30 16.70 -27.83
#